data_AF-A0AAV1RI08-F1
#
_entry.id   AF-A0AAV1RI08-F1
#
_cell.length_a   1.000
_cell.length_b   1.000
_cell.length_c   1.000
_cell.angle_alpha   90.00
_cell.angle_beta   90.00
_cell.angle_gamma   90.00
#
_symmetry.space_group_name_H-M   'P 1'
#
loop_
_entity.id
_entity.type
_entity.pdbx_description
1 polymer ?
#
loop_
_entity_poly.entity_id
_entity_poly.type
_entity_poly.pdbx_seq_one_letter_code
_entity_poly.pdbx_strand_id
1 'polypeptide(L)'
;MALIPGAICGPKALMKELMGLSLGPVMILGPTMNPREAFELSARLPHLGLRVKKQCNRAMKLALRIKKLDPSLTVIYPGLEDHPQHKLLDSMRNKGYGYGGILCIDMKTAEKANVLLDKLQNRYHFGFVAVSLGYYENLMSASGSSTSSEMDPETMKRLGITPGLIRFSIGYLGTLDQKWKQFKDAYKESKIRGMSVDTKYVELCRGINGLDKIILREVRGCSAEVYLYGAHVTSWKNEHGEELLFVSSKAIFKPPKAIRGGIPICFPQFSNLGSLESHGFARTSSSKAFIDLILKHSEEDVKIWPHRYEFRLRITLGPGGDLMLTSRIRNTNTDGKSFTFTFAYHTYFHVTDISEVRVEGVETLDYLDNLKNRERFTEQGDAIIFESEVDKVYLSTPTKIAILDHERKRTFELRKDGLPDAVVWNPWDKKAKTIPDLGDDEYKHMLCVEAACVEKPITLKPGEEWRGRQELSAVPSSYCSGQLDPQRVFMSEKFGFA
;
A
#
# COMPACT_ATOMS: atom_id res chain seq x y z
N MET A 1 23.28 5.90 -23.89
CA MET A 1 23.01 4.85 -24.90
C MET A 1 24.25 3.99 -25.00
N ALA A 2 24.22 2.75 -24.50
CA ALA A 2 25.39 1.86 -24.50
C ALA A 2 25.49 1.15 -25.86
N LEU A 3 26.22 1.73 -26.80
CA LEU A 3 26.66 1.04 -28.02
C LEU A 3 27.97 0.31 -27.67
N ILE A 4 27.88 -0.98 -27.37
CA ILE A 4 29.02 -1.80 -26.96
C ILE A 4 29.70 -2.40 -28.22
N PRO A 5 28.93 -3.01 -29.13
CA PRO A 5 29.32 -3.20 -30.53
C PRO A 5 28.11 -3.21 -31.52
N GLY A 6 28.34 -3.03 -32.83
CA GLY A 6 27.27 -3.19 -33.82
C GLY A 6 27.67 -2.89 -35.26
N ALA A 7 26.72 -3.04 -36.18
CA ALA A 7 26.82 -2.56 -37.55
C ALA A 7 25.79 -1.44 -37.76
N ILE A 8 26.22 -0.33 -38.35
CA ILE A 8 25.30 0.72 -38.80
C ILE A 8 24.95 0.38 -40.26
N CYS A 9 23.70 0.03 -40.51
CA CYS A 9 23.20 -0.25 -41.85
C CYS A 9 22.20 0.83 -42.25
N GLY A 10 22.39 1.43 -43.42
CA GLY A 10 21.47 2.44 -43.93
C GLY A 10 21.87 2.94 -45.32
N PRO A 11 21.10 3.91 -45.86
CA PRO A 11 21.38 4.50 -47.16
C PRO A 11 22.77 5.15 -47.21
N LYS A 12 23.39 5.19 -48.39
CA LYS A 12 24.73 5.75 -48.60
C LYS A 12 24.85 7.21 -48.10
N ALA A 13 23.78 7.99 -48.19
CA ALA A 13 23.73 9.36 -47.68
C ALA A 13 23.92 9.42 -46.16
N LEU A 14 23.21 8.58 -45.40
CA LEU A 14 23.34 8.48 -43.94
C LEU A 14 24.76 8.06 -43.54
N MET A 15 25.35 7.09 -44.27
CA MET A 15 26.73 6.66 -43.98
C MET A 15 27.73 7.81 -44.18
N LYS A 16 27.55 8.63 -45.22
CA LYS A 16 28.39 9.80 -45.48
C LYS A 16 28.25 10.88 -44.41
N GLU A 17 27.04 11.13 -43.94
CA GLU A 17 26.77 12.07 -42.86
C GLU A 17 27.45 11.63 -41.56
N LEU A 18 27.33 10.34 -41.22
CA LEU A 18 27.96 9.77 -40.04
C LEU A 18 29.50 9.82 -40.09
N MET A 19 30.07 9.74 -41.29
CA MET A 19 31.52 9.87 -41.57
C MET A 19 31.93 11.31 -41.92
N GLY A 20 31.05 12.30 -41.75
CA GLY A 20 31.35 13.69 -42.05
C GLY A 20 32.53 14.23 -41.23
N LEU A 21 33.44 14.96 -41.86
CA LEU A 21 34.69 15.43 -41.23
C LEU A 21 34.48 16.41 -40.07
N SER A 22 33.41 17.20 -40.08
CA SER A 22 33.15 18.25 -39.10
C SER A 22 32.14 17.85 -38.01
N LEU A 23 31.13 17.03 -38.35
CA LEU A 23 29.99 16.72 -37.48
C LEU A 23 29.66 15.22 -37.43
N GLY A 24 30.40 14.38 -38.17
CA GLY A 24 30.14 12.95 -38.25
C GLY A 24 30.47 12.24 -36.94
N PRO A 25 29.51 11.60 -36.27
CA PRO A 25 29.75 10.92 -35.00
C PRO A 25 30.81 9.82 -35.10
N VAL A 26 30.93 9.15 -36.25
CA VAL A 26 31.94 8.11 -36.47
C VAL A 26 33.34 8.70 -36.54
N MET A 27 33.49 9.90 -37.12
CA MET A 27 34.77 10.61 -37.17
C MET A 27 35.16 11.18 -35.80
N ILE A 28 34.19 11.71 -35.06
CA ILE A 28 34.42 12.36 -33.76
C ILE A 28 34.68 11.33 -32.66
N LEU A 29 33.89 10.26 -32.60
CA LEU A 29 33.96 9.25 -31.54
C LEU A 29 34.92 8.09 -31.88
N GLY A 30 35.28 7.96 -33.15
CA GLY A 30 36.05 6.83 -33.68
C GLY A 30 35.16 5.61 -33.97
N PRO A 31 35.34 4.90 -35.11
CA PRO A 31 34.62 3.66 -35.40
C PRO A 31 35.12 2.46 -34.59
N THR A 32 36.23 2.62 -33.87
CA THR A 32 36.96 1.53 -33.26
C THR A 32 36.37 1.17 -31.91
N MET A 33 35.96 -0.08 -31.77
CA MET A 33 35.48 -0.63 -30.51
C MET A 33 36.55 -0.57 -29.42
N ASN A 34 36.14 -0.37 -28.17
CA ASN A 34 37.02 -0.49 -27.03
C ASN A 34 37.80 -1.82 -27.08
N PRO A 35 39.15 -1.84 -26.96
CA PRO A 35 39.96 -3.05 -27.06
C PRO A 35 39.52 -4.20 -26.13
N ARG A 36 39.01 -3.87 -24.92
CA ARG A 36 38.49 -4.87 -23.99
C ARG A 36 37.21 -5.52 -24.51
N GLU A 37 36.26 -4.72 -24.98
CA GLU A 37 35.01 -5.22 -25.58
C GLU A 37 35.30 -6.05 -26.83
N ALA A 38 36.25 -5.60 -27.66
CA ALA A 38 36.69 -6.32 -28.84
C ALA A 38 37.28 -7.70 -28.49
N PHE A 39 38.12 -7.76 -27.45
CA PHE A 39 38.67 -9.01 -26.94
C PHE A 39 37.57 -9.94 -26.38
N GLU A 40 36.66 -9.41 -25.56
CA GLU A 40 35.57 -10.19 -24.97
C GLU A 40 34.61 -10.76 -26.04
N LEU A 41 34.33 -10.00 -27.10
CA LEU A 41 33.55 -10.49 -28.25
C LEU A 41 34.32 -11.51 -29.06
N SER A 42 35.58 -11.25 -29.39
CA SER A 42 36.43 -12.17 -30.15
C SER A 42 36.54 -13.53 -29.47
N ALA A 43 36.64 -13.55 -28.14
CA ALA A 43 36.62 -14.79 -27.36
C ALA A 43 35.27 -15.53 -27.41
N ARG A 44 34.15 -14.81 -27.61
CA ARG A 44 32.78 -15.36 -27.53
C ARG A 44 32.11 -15.68 -28.86
N LEU A 45 32.60 -15.07 -29.94
CA LEU A 45 32.01 -15.16 -31.27
C LEU A 45 32.18 -16.55 -31.92
N PRO A 46 33.35 -17.23 -31.83
CA PRO A 46 33.54 -18.55 -32.43
C PRO A 46 32.54 -19.60 -31.96
N HIS A 47 32.10 -19.49 -30.70
CA HIS A 47 31.13 -20.41 -30.11
C HIS A 47 29.70 -19.85 -30.01
N LEU A 48 29.41 -18.69 -30.63
CA LEU A 48 28.06 -18.12 -30.69
C LEU A 48 27.08 -19.09 -31.34
N GLY A 49 27.49 -19.74 -32.44
CA GLY A 49 26.61 -20.62 -33.18
C GLY A 49 26.12 -21.82 -32.36
N LEU A 50 26.99 -22.41 -31.54
CA LEU A 50 26.63 -23.50 -30.63
C LEU A 50 25.59 -23.06 -29.59
N ARG A 51 25.75 -21.86 -29.04
CA ARG A 51 24.83 -21.28 -28.06
C ARG A 51 23.47 -21.01 -28.68
N VAL A 52 23.42 -20.30 -29.81
CA VAL A 52 22.17 -19.97 -30.51
C VAL A 52 21.40 -21.24 -30.91
N LYS A 53 22.09 -22.24 -31.48
CA LYS A 53 21.48 -23.53 -31.83
C LYS A 53 20.87 -24.23 -30.62
N LYS A 54 21.56 -24.21 -29.47
CA LYS A 54 21.06 -24.82 -28.22
C LYS A 54 19.86 -24.06 -27.67
N GLN A 55 19.90 -22.74 -27.64
CA GLN A 55 18.81 -21.87 -27.18
C GLN A 55 17.55 -22.08 -28.03
N CYS A 56 17.68 -22.09 -29.36
CA CYS A 56 16.57 -22.33 -30.27
C CYS A 56 15.95 -23.73 -30.08
N ASN A 57 16.78 -24.77 -29.96
CA ASN A 57 16.28 -26.13 -29.72
C ASN A 57 15.51 -26.23 -28.39
N ARG A 58 15.99 -25.56 -27.34
CA ARG A 58 15.31 -25.53 -26.03
C ARG A 58 14.02 -24.74 -26.09
N ALA A 59 14.01 -23.58 -26.74
CA ALA A 59 12.82 -22.75 -26.91
C ALA A 59 11.69 -23.52 -27.59
N MET A 60 11.99 -24.21 -28.70
CA MET A 60 11.03 -25.09 -29.38
C MET A 60 10.46 -26.16 -28.44
N LYS A 61 11.33 -26.89 -27.73
CA LYS A 61 10.89 -27.97 -26.83
C LYS A 61 10.08 -27.45 -25.64
N LEU A 62 10.45 -26.31 -25.07
CA LEU A 62 9.68 -25.67 -24.00
C LEU A 62 8.33 -25.19 -24.52
N ALA A 63 8.28 -24.51 -25.68
CA ALA A 63 7.04 -24.05 -26.29
C ALA A 63 6.03 -25.20 -26.47
N LEU A 64 6.47 -26.32 -27.04
CA LEU A 64 5.64 -27.52 -27.23
C LEU A 64 5.18 -28.11 -25.88
N ARG A 65 6.07 -28.20 -24.89
CA ARG A 65 5.75 -28.74 -23.57
C ARG A 65 4.75 -27.84 -22.81
N ILE A 66 4.91 -26.53 -22.89
CA ILE A 66 3.99 -25.55 -22.26
C ILE A 66 2.61 -25.65 -22.92
N LYS A 67 2.56 -25.66 -24.25
CA LYS A 67 1.30 -25.79 -25.00
C LYS A 67 0.56 -27.11 -24.69
N LYS A 68 1.32 -28.18 -24.49
CA LYS A 68 0.76 -29.49 -24.05
C LYS A 68 0.29 -29.48 -22.58
N LEU A 69 0.95 -28.71 -21.71
CA LEU A 69 0.61 -28.63 -20.29
C LEU A 69 -0.71 -27.92 -20.04
N ASP A 70 -0.97 -26.80 -20.72
CA ASP A 70 -2.23 -26.07 -20.66
C ASP A 70 -2.62 -25.59 -22.06
N PRO A 71 -3.53 -26.30 -22.76
CA PRO A 71 -4.01 -25.90 -24.09
C PRO A 71 -4.75 -24.56 -24.11
N SER A 72 -5.22 -24.05 -22.97
CA SER A 72 -5.87 -22.74 -22.87
C SER A 72 -4.88 -21.58 -22.78
N LEU A 73 -3.61 -21.88 -22.48
CA LEU A 73 -2.56 -20.86 -22.39
C LEU A 73 -2.13 -20.44 -23.79
N THR A 74 -2.18 -19.15 -24.07
CA THR A 74 -1.69 -18.60 -25.33
C THR A 74 -0.15 -18.64 -25.31
N VAL A 75 0.44 -19.51 -26.14
CA VAL A 75 1.89 -19.64 -26.32
C VAL A 75 2.27 -19.09 -27.70
N ILE A 76 3.13 -18.07 -27.72
CA ILE A 76 3.54 -17.38 -28.95
C ILE A 76 5.00 -17.73 -29.21
N TYR A 77 5.24 -18.56 -30.22
CA TYR A 77 6.58 -18.93 -30.67
C TYR A 77 6.61 -19.13 -32.19
N PRO A 78 7.47 -18.42 -32.93
CA PRO A 78 7.50 -18.51 -34.40
C PRO A 78 7.79 -19.90 -34.97
N GLY A 79 8.38 -20.80 -34.17
CA GLY A 79 8.62 -22.19 -34.57
C GLY A 79 7.39 -23.09 -34.49
N LEU A 80 6.30 -22.69 -33.83
CA LEU A 80 5.08 -23.48 -33.80
C LEU A 80 4.35 -23.39 -35.15
N GLU A 81 3.82 -24.50 -35.64
CA GLU A 81 3.14 -24.58 -36.94
C GLU A 81 1.91 -23.68 -37.03
N ASP A 82 1.24 -23.43 -35.90
CA ASP A 82 0.07 -22.55 -35.81
C ASP A 82 0.42 -21.07 -35.65
N HIS A 83 1.72 -20.72 -35.62
CA HIS A 83 2.11 -19.31 -35.60
C HIS A 83 1.85 -18.67 -36.98
N PRO A 84 1.18 -17.50 -37.07
CA PRO A 84 0.78 -16.90 -38.35
C PRO A 84 1.93 -16.68 -39.34
N GLN A 85 3.13 -16.37 -38.82
CA GLN A 85 4.33 -16.13 -39.62
C GLN A 85 5.30 -17.32 -39.67
N HIS A 86 4.88 -18.53 -39.27
CA HIS A 86 5.73 -19.72 -39.25
C HIS A 86 6.38 -19.99 -40.62
N LYS A 87 5.56 -20.01 -41.68
CA LYS A 87 6.03 -20.26 -43.07
C LYS A 87 7.03 -19.22 -43.56
N LEU A 88 6.79 -17.95 -43.24
CA LEU A 88 7.69 -16.85 -43.61
C LEU A 88 9.05 -16.97 -42.89
N LEU A 89 9.04 -17.28 -41.59
CA LEU A 89 10.29 -17.50 -40.87
C LEU A 89 11.00 -18.76 -41.38
N ASP A 90 10.28 -19.83 -41.69
CA ASP A 90 10.86 -21.05 -42.23
C ASP A 90 11.57 -20.84 -43.57
N SER A 91 11.04 -19.96 -44.44
CA SER A 91 11.68 -19.63 -45.72
C SER A 91 12.94 -18.78 -45.60
N MET A 92 13.10 -18.00 -44.51
CA MET A 92 14.23 -17.08 -44.32
C MET A 92 15.28 -17.57 -43.32
N ARG A 93 14.93 -18.52 -42.44
CA ARG A 93 15.83 -18.94 -41.36
C ARG A 93 17.00 -19.78 -41.88
N ASN A 94 18.10 -19.76 -41.14
CA ASN A 94 19.15 -20.75 -41.31
C ASN A 94 18.72 -22.09 -40.65
N LYS A 95 18.56 -23.13 -41.47
CA LYS A 95 18.11 -24.47 -41.06
C LYS A 95 18.97 -25.10 -39.95
N GLY A 96 20.25 -24.71 -39.84
CA GLY A 96 21.18 -25.20 -38.82
C GLY A 96 20.94 -24.66 -37.41
N TYR A 97 20.19 -23.56 -37.24
CA TYR A 97 20.05 -22.85 -35.95
C TYR A 97 18.65 -22.99 -35.31
N GLY A 98 17.56 -22.99 -36.09
CA GLY A 98 16.18 -23.10 -35.57
C GLY A 98 15.37 -21.81 -35.71
N TYR A 99 14.35 -21.63 -34.87
CA TYR A 99 13.35 -20.54 -34.98
C TYR A 99 13.53 -19.42 -33.94
N GLY A 100 14.75 -19.27 -33.40
CA GLY A 100 15.05 -18.28 -32.36
C GLY A 100 14.86 -18.79 -30.93
N GLY A 101 15.53 -18.14 -29.99
CA GLY A 101 15.48 -18.45 -28.55
C GLY A 101 14.43 -17.65 -27.78
N ILE A 102 13.58 -16.88 -28.45
CA ILE A 102 12.56 -16.03 -27.82
C ILE A 102 11.21 -16.72 -27.90
N LEU A 103 10.54 -16.84 -26.75
CA LEU A 103 9.23 -17.46 -26.56
C LEU A 103 8.37 -16.50 -25.73
N CYS A 104 7.09 -16.37 -26.01
CA CYS A 104 6.18 -15.64 -25.13
C CYS A 104 5.02 -16.54 -24.65
N ILE A 105 4.49 -16.22 -23.47
CA ILE A 105 3.19 -16.71 -23.00
C ILE A 105 2.36 -15.51 -22.56
N ASP A 106 1.04 -15.61 -22.69
CA ASP A 106 0.12 -14.56 -22.26
C ASP A 106 -0.76 -15.04 -21.10
N MET A 107 -0.53 -14.45 -19.92
CA MET A 107 -1.24 -14.72 -18.67
C MET A 107 -2.51 -13.87 -18.50
N LYS A 108 -2.89 -13.12 -19.55
CA LYS A 108 -4.03 -12.19 -19.66
C LYS A 108 -3.91 -10.94 -18.80
N THR A 109 -3.60 -11.09 -17.51
CA THR A 109 -3.50 -9.98 -16.55
C THR A 109 -2.08 -9.82 -16.01
N ALA A 110 -1.72 -8.59 -15.63
CA ALA A 110 -0.39 -8.28 -15.10
C ALA A 110 -0.13 -9.00 -13.77
N GLU A 111 -1.15 -9.15 -12.93
CA GLU A 111 -1.08 -9.83 -11.63
C GLU A 111 -0.69 -11.30 -11.83
N LYS A 112 -1.38 -12.01 -12.73
CA LYS A 112 -1.10 -13.41 -13.03
C LYS A 112 0.30 -13.58 -13.62
N ALA A 113 0.74 -12.64 -14.45
CA ALA A 113 2.08 -12.64 -15.00
C ALA A 113 3.15 -12.46 -13.91
N ASN A 114 2.97 -11.47 -13.04
CA ASN A 114 3.91 -11.16 -11.96
C ASN A 114 4.00 -12.30 -10.94
N VAL A 115 2.87 -12.93 -10.57
CA VAL A 115 2.87 -14.11 -9.68
C VAL A 115 3.68 -15.27 -10.28
N LEU A 116 3.56 -15.52 -11.58
CA LEU A 116 4.34 -16.57 -12.23
C LEU A 116 5.83 -16.20 -12.33
N LEU A 117 6.15 -14.97 -12.71
CA LEU A 117 7.53 -14.48 -12.81
C LEU A 117 8.27 -14.52 -11.47
N ASP A 118 7.61 -14.10 -10.40
CA ASP A 118 8.12 -14.17 -9.02
C ASP A 118 8.49 -15.62 -8.65
N LYS A 119 7.57 -16.57 -8.85
CA LYS A 119 7.84 -17.99 -8.59
C LYS A 119 8.99 -18.52 -9.44
N LEU A 120 9.00 -18.21 -10.74
CA LEU A 120 10.03 -18.67 -11.67
C LEU A 120 11.41 -18.16 -11.27
N GLN A 121 11.54 -16.92 -10.79
CA GLN A 121 12.82 -16.35 -10.37
C GLN A 121 13.22 -16.78 -8.97
N ASN A 122 12.38 -16.47 -7.98
CA ASN A 122 12.77 -16.44 -6.57
C ASN A 122 12.67 -17.81 -5.89
N ARG A 123 11.78 -18.69 -6.38
CA ARG A 123 11.57 -20.01 -5.76
C ARG A 123 12.06 -21.18 -6.59
N TYR A 124 11.74 -21.17 -7.88
CA TYR A 124 12.05 -22.30 -8.76
C TYR A 124 13.36 -22.11 -9.53
N HIS A 125 13.96 -20.92 -9.49
CA HIS A 125 15.24 -20.60 -10.14
C HIS A 125 15.28 -21.02 -11.62
N PHE A 126 14.17 -20.80 -12.32
CA PHE A 126 14.04 -21.06 -13.75
C PHE A 126 14.88 -20.08 -14.57
N GLY A 127 14.90 -18.80 -14.17
CA GLY A 127 15.60 -17.71 -14.84
C GLY A 127 15.46 -16.38 -14.08
N PHE A 128 15.96 -15.30 -14.66
CA PHE A 128 15.91 -13.96 -14.06
C PHE A 128 14.95 -13.03 -14.81
N VAL A 129 14.28 -12.14 -14.07
CA VAL A 129 13.54 -11.03 -14.64
C VAL A 129 14.53 -9.95 -15.06
N ALA A 130 14.55 -9.57 -16.34
CA ALA A 130 15.49 -8.61 -16.88
C ALA A 130 14.86 -7.80 -18.03
N VAL A 131 15.36 -6.57 -18.21
CA VAL A 131 14.95 -5.67 -19.30
C VAL A 131 15.70 -5.91 -20.62
N SER A 132 16.78 -6.70 -20.59
CA SER A 132 17.56 -7.11 -21.77
C SER A 132 17.49 -8.62 -21.95
N LEU A 133 17.49 -9.09 -23.20
CA LEU A 133 17.27 -10.49 -23.57
C LEU A 133 18.42 -10.98 -24.45
N GLY A 134 19.13 -12.03 -24.01
CA GLY A 134 20.27 -12.58 -24.75
C GLY A 134 21.42 -13.07 -23.87
N TYR A 135 21.12 -13.89 -22.87
CA TYR A 135 22.10 -14.38 -21.89
C TYR A 135 22.23 -15.92 -21.94
N TYR A 136 23.21 -16.47 -21.22
CA TYR A 136 23.37 -17.93 -21.14
C TYR A 136 22.33 -18.59 -20.23
N GLU A 137 21.72 -17.82 -19.33
CA GLU A 137 20.60 -18.22 -18.49
C GLU A 137 19.27 -17.72 -19.09
N ASN A 138 18.16 -18.33 -18.68
CA ASN A 138 16.83 -17.86 -19.05
C ASN A 138 16.61 -16.45 -18.50
N LEU A 139 16.20 -15.52 -19.37
CA LEU A 139 15.74 -14.18 -18.98
C LEU A 139 14.26 -14.02 -19.28
N MET A 140 13.56 -13.27 -18.45
CA MET A 140 12.11 -13.14 -18.47
C MET A 140 11.72 -11.67 -18.31
N SER A 141 10.62 -11.25 -18.92
CA SER A 141 10.11 -9.88 -18.79
C SER A 141 8.60 -9.86 -18.89
N ALA A 142 7.93 -9.11 -18.01
CA ALA A 142 6.51 -8.76 -18.15
C ALA A 142 6.37 -7.63 -19.19
N SER A 143 6.58 -7.96 -20.46
CA SER A 143 6.71 -6.94 -21.51
C SER A 143 5.46 -6.09 -21.69
N GLY A 144 4.27 -6.63 -21.39
CA GLY A 144 3.01 -5.90 -21.47
C GLY A 144 2.84 -4.80 -20.42
N SER A 145 3.40 -4.97 -19.22
CA SER A 145 3.26 -4.01 -18.11
C SER A 145 4.56 -3.26 -17.78
N SER A 146 5.62 -3.46 -18.56
CA SER A 146 6.92 -2.79 -18.36
C SER A 146 7.37 -2.08 -19.63
N THR A 147 8.01 -2.78 -20.55
CA THR A 147 8.63 -2.19 -21.76
C THR A 147 7.64 -1.54 -22.74
N SER A 148 6.35 -1.85 -22.62
CA SER A 148 5.29 -1.31 -23.46
C SER A 148 4.28 -0.43 -22.69
N SER A 149 4.57 -0.08 -21.43
CA SER A 149 3.66 0.72 -20.57
C SER A 149 3.36 2.10 -21.12
N GLU A 150 4.28 2.68 -21.89
CA GLU A 150 4.14 4.01 -22.49
C GLU A 150 3.24 4.03 -23.74
N MET A 151 2.79 2.86 -24.22
CA MET A 151 1.83 2.79 -25.34
C MET A 151 0.41 2.94 -24.82
N ASP A 152 -0.44 3.58 -25.62
CA ASP A 152 -1.86 3.64 -25.29
C ASP A 152 -2.50 2.23 -25.33
N PRO A 153 -3.54 1.98 -24.50
CA PRO A 153 -4.16 0.66 -24.41
C PRO A 153 -4.76 0.14 -25.73
N GLU A 154 -5.24 1.02 -26.62
CA GLU A 154 -5.81 0.62 -27.90
C GLU A 154 -4.74 0.09 -28.85
N THR A 155 -3.58 0.76 -28.91
CA THR A 155 -2.40 0.32 -29.65
C THR A 155 -1.88 -1.00 -29.10
N MET A 156 -1.76 -1.15 -27.78
CA MET A 156 -1.33 -2.42 -27.17
C MET A 156 -2.26 -3.57 -27.56
N LYS A 157 -3.58 -3.36 -27.52
CA LYS A 157 -4.58 -4.34 -27.94
C LYS A 157 -4.45 -4.70 -29.41
N ARG A 158 -4.27 -3.71 -30.30
CA ARG A 158 -4.06 -3.91 -31.74
C ARG A 158 -2.81 -4.72 -32.05
N LEU A 159 -1.74 -4.53 -31.28
CA LEU A 159 -0.47 -5.24 -31.44
C LEU A 159 -0.43 -6.61 -30.73
N GLY A 160 -1.52 -7.00 -30.04
CA GLY A 160 -1.60 -8.26 -29.29
C GLY A 160 -0.73 -8.28 -28.03
N ILE A 161 -0.40 -7.12 -27.48
CA ILE A 161 0.37 -6.97 -26.24
C ILE A 161 -0.63 -6.83 -25.10
N THR A 162 -0.95 -7.94 -24.45
CA THR A 162 -1.77 -7.92 -23.24
C THR A 162 -0.94 -7.50 -22.03
N PRO A 163 -1.56 -6.95 -20.96
CA PRO A 163 -0.85 -6.65 -19.71
C PRO A 163 -0.16 -7.88 -19.09
N GLY A 164 -0.71 -9.07 -19.34
CA GLY A 164 -0.15 -10.35 -18.88
C GLY A 164 0.90 -10.99 -19.78
N LEU A 165 1.39 -10.30 -20.82
CA LEU A 165 2.38 -10.86 -21.74
C LEU A 165 3.74 -11.02 -21.08
N ILE A 166 4.22 -12.26 -20.98
CA ILE A 166 5.57 -12.60 -20.54
C ILE A 166 6.42 -13.01 -21.74
N ARG A 167 7.58 -12.38 -21.90
CA ARG A 167 8.60 -12.75 -22.88
C ARG A 167 9.76 -13.48 -22.19
N PHE A 168 10.17 -14.61 -22.76
CA PHE A 168 11.30 -15.41 -22.33
C PHE A 168 12.41 -15.37 -23.39
N SER A 169 13.63 -15.12 -22.96
CA SER A 169 14.84 -15.45 -23.70
C SER A 169 15.42 -16.72 -23.10
N ILE A 170 15.33 -17.82 -23.84
CA ILE A 170 15.71 -19.13 -23.35
C ILE A 170 17.23 -19.28 -23.43
N GLY A 171 17.85 -19.51 -22.28
CA GLY A 171 19.28 -19.78 -22.13
C GLY A 171 19.65 -21.25 -22.39
N TYR A 172 20.92 -21.57 -22.17
CA TYR A 172 21.47 -22.91 -22.36
C TYR A 172 22.11 -23.51 -21.09
N LEU A 173 22.05 -22.85 -19.94
CA LEU A 173 22.49 -23.38 -18.64
C LEU A 173 21.53 -24.46 -18.09
N GLY A 174 22.05 -25.45 -17.36
CA GLY A 174 21.28 -26.57 -16.80
C GLY A 174 20.72 -27.54 -17.86
N THR A 175 19.99 -28.58 -17.45
CA THR A 175 19.34 -29.50 -18.41
C THR A 175 17.96 -29.00 -18.83
N LEU A 176 17.48 -29.43 -20.00
CA LEU A 176 16.12 -29.08 -20.47
C LEU A 176 15.06 -29.59 -19.50
N ASP A 177 15.23 -30.79 -18.95
CA ASP A 177 14.24 -31.39 -18.04
C ASP A 177 14.23 -30.71 -16.67
N GLN A 178 15.39 -30.23 -16.18
CA GLN A 178 15.45 -29.38 -15.00
C GLN A 178 14.66 -28.08 -15.22
N LYS A 179 14.98 -27.32 -16.29
CA LYS A 179 14.27 -26.07 -16.60
C LYS A 179 12.78 -26.31 -16.83
N TRP A 180 12.42 -27.42 -17.48
CA TRP A 180 11.02 -27.80 -17.66
C TRP A 180 10.32 -28.10 -16.33
N LYS A 181 10.95 -28.86 -15.42
CA LYS A 181 10.40 -29.16 -14.10
C LYS A 181 10.16 -27.86 -13.32
N GLN A 182 11.16 -26.98 -13.27
CA GLN A 182 11.06 -25.67 -12.61
C GLN A 182 9.89 -24.85 -13.15
N PHE A 183 9.74 -24.75 -14.47
CA PHE A 183 8.62 -24.05 -15.09
C PHE A 183 7.27 -24.69 -14.74
N LYS A 184 7.16 -26.01 -14.95
CA LYS A 184 5.91 -26.76 -14.75
C LYS A 184 5.42 -26.65 -13.31
N ASP A 185 6.31 -26.80 -12.34
CA ASP A 185 5.97 -26.77 -10.93
C ASP A 185 5.56 -25.34 -10.50
N ALA A 186 6.30 -24.31 -10.95
CA ALA A 186 5.93 -22.90 -10.75
C ALA A 186 4.56 -22.55 -11.35
N TYR A 187 4.28 -23.04 -12.57
CA TYR A 187 3.03 -22.81 -13.28
C TYR A 187 1.84 -23.49 -12.59
N LYS A 188 2.01 -24.72 -12.10
CA LYS A 188 0.96 -25.40 -11.32
C LYS A 188 0.67 -24.67 -10.02
N GLU A 189 1.70 -24.21 -9.31
CA GLU A 189 1.53 -23.50 -8.06
C GLU A 189 0.87 -22.11 -8.27
N SER A 190 1.18 -21.41 -9.36
CA SER A 190 0.54 -20.12 -9.66
C SER A 190 -0.96 -20.24 -9.94
N LYS A 191 -1.42 -21.39 -10.45
CA LYS A 191 -2.85 -21.68 -10.64
C LYS A 191 -3.59 -21.98 -9.32
N ILE A 192 -2.95 -22.65 -8.36
CA ILE A 192 -3.56 -23.01 -7.07
C ILE A 192 -3.83 -21.78 -6.20
N ARG A 193 -2.97 -20.76 -6.27
CA ARG A 193 -3.14 -19.48 -5.55
C ARG A 193 -3.96 -18.42 -6.28
N GLY A 194 -4.57 -18.76 -7.42
CA GLY A 194 -5.44 -17.85 -8.18
C GLY A 194 -6.83 -17.62 -7.55
N MET A 195 -7.14 -18.26 -6.43
CA MET A 195 -8.29 -17.93 -5.58
C MET A 195 -7.86 -16.87 -4.57
N SER A 196 -8.54 -15.72 -4.57
CA SER A 196 -8.23 -14.58 -3.70
C SER A 196 -8.13 -15.02 -2.24
N VAL A 197 -6.92 -15.01 -1.68
CA VAL A 197 -6.74 -15.07 -0.24
C VAL A 197 -6.64 -13.63 0.24
N ASP A 198 -7.70 -13.21 0.92
CA ASP A 198 -7.79 -11.98 1.70
C ASP A 198 -6.53 -11.88 2.59
N THR A 199 -5.54 -11.11 2.15
CA THR A 199 -4.24 -11.06 2.81
C THR A 199 -4.38 -10.15 4.02
N LYS A 200 -4.60 -10.75 5.20
CA LYS A 200 -4.63 -10.02 6.46
C LYS A 200 -3.23 -9.46 6.76
N TYR A 201 -3.06 -8.15 6.56
CA TYR A 201 -1.80 -7.43 6.83
C TYR A 201 -1.44 -7.42 8.32
N VAL A 202 -2.46 -7.39 9.18
CA VAL A 202 -2.32 -7.36 10.64
C VAL A 202 -3.31 -8.34 11.26
N GLU A 203 -2.84 -9.14 12.21
CA GLU A 203 -3.64 -10.14 12.91
C GLU A 203 -3.35 -10.09 14.42
N LEU A 204 -4.35 -9.80 15.24
CA LEU A 204 -4.27 -9.96 16.69
C LEU A 204 -4.65 -11.40 17.06
N CYS A 205 -3.79 -12.10 17.79
CA CYS A 205 -4.05 -13.48 18.21
C CYS A 205 -3.39 -13.80 19.56
N ARG A 206 -3.78 -14.95 20.13
CA ARG A 206 -3.20 -15.49 21.37
C ARG A 206 -1.92 -16.26 21.04
N GLY A 207 -0.82 -15.85 21.63
CA GLY A 207 0.48 -16.51 21.57
C GLY A 207 0.66 -17.59 22.64
N ILE A 208 1.92 -17.95 22.88
CA ILE A 208 2.29 -18.96 23.88
C ILE A 208 1.79 -18.52 25.26
N ASN A 209 1.21 -19.45 26.03
CA ASN A 209 0.60 -19.21 27.33
C ASN A 209 -0.51 -18.13 27.34
N GLY A 210 -1.16 -17.88 26.20
CA GLY A 210 -2.30 -16.97 26.11
C GLY A 210 -1.95 -15.48 26.09
N LEU A 211 -0.66 -15.11 25.99
CA LEU A 211 -0.27 -13.71 25.85
C LEU A 211 -0.72 -13.15 24.49
N ASP A 212 -1.21 -11.92 24.50
CA ASP A 212 -1.64 -11.24 23.27
C ASP A 212 -0.43 -10.88 22.40
N LYS A 213 -0.56 -11.17 21.09
CA LYS A 213 0.44 -10.83 20.09
C LYS A 213 -0.19 -10.35 18.79
N ILE A 214 0.56 -9.52 18.08
CA ILE A 214 0.24 -9.03 16.75
C ILE A 214 1.15 -9.74 15.76
N ILE A 215 0.57 -10.24 14.67
CA ILE A 215 1.31 -10.73 13.51
C ILE A 215 1.14 -9.71 12.39
N LEU A 216 2.27 -9.24 11.87
CA LEU A 216 2.34 -8.40 10.68
C LEU A 216 2.65 -9.30 9.49
N ARG A 217 1.98 -9.08 8.36
CA ARG A 217 2.20 -9.80 7.10
C ARG A 217 2.28 -8.80 5.95
N GLU A 218 3.21 -9.07 5.06
CA GLU A 218 3.39 -8.31 3.83
C GLU A 218 3.04 -9.21 2.63
N VAL A 219 2.56 -8.63 1.52
CA VAL A 219 2.00 -9.37 0.38
C VAL A 219 3.00 -10.30 -0.32
N ARG A 220 4.30 -10.02 -0.22
CA ARG A 220 5.38 -10.86 -0.74
C ARG A 220 5.76 -11.99 0.22
N GLY A 221 5.12 -12.10 1.38
CA GLY A 221 5.26 -13.23 2.30
C GLY A 221 6.14 -12.97 3.52
N CYS A 222 6.75 -11.79 3.64
CA CYS A 222 7.44 -11.38 4.87
C CYS A 222 6.45 -11.29 6.04
N SER A 223 6.92 -11.57 7.25
CA SER A 223 6.08 -11.43 8.45
C SER A 223 6.87 -11.09 9.70
N ALA A 224 6.20 -10.52 10.71
CA ALA A 224 6.78 -10.30 12.03
C ALA A 224 5.77 -10.63 13.13
N GLU A 225 6.26 -11.06 14.29
CA GLU A 225 5.45 -11.34 15.48
C GLU A 225 5.88 -10.43 16.63
N VAL A 226 4.91 -9.73 17.23
CA VAL A 226 5.13 -8.79 18.33
C VAL A 226 4.19 -9.11 19.48
N TYR A 227 4.72 -9.48 20.64
CA TYR A 227 3.93 -9.62 21.86
C TYR A 227 3.64 -8.24 22.45
N LEU A 228 2.39 -8.01 22.88
CA LEU A 228 2.04 -6.78 23.61
C LEU A 228 2.74 -6.73 24.98
N TYR A 229 3.06 -7.90 25.53
CA TYR A 229 3.95 -8.01 26.67
C TYR A 229 5.37 -7.60 26.28
N GLY A 230 5.87 -6.51 26.88
CA GLY A 230 7.19 -5.95 26.62
C GLY A 230 7.34 -5.21 25.29
N ALA A 231 6.25 -5.04 24.52
CA ALA A 231 6.30 -4.64 23.10
C ALA A 231 7.38 -5.43 22.33
N HIS A 232 7.40 -6.74 22.55
CA HIS A 232 8.56 -7.59 22.30
C HIS A 232 8.43 -8.29 20.95
N VAL A 233 9.28 -7.93 19.99
CA VAL A 233 9.35 -8.61 18.69
C VAL A 233 10.02 -9.97 18.88
N THR A 234 9.34 -11.05 18.49
CA THR A 234 9.79 -12.44 18.73
C THR A 234 10.00 -13.26 17.46
N SER A 235 9.47 -12.81 16.31
CA SER A 235 9.72 -13.44 15.00
C SER A 235 9.83 -12.36 13.95
N TRP A 236 10.71 -12.58 12.97
CA TRP A 236 10.75 -11.83 11.72
C TRP A 236 11.17 -12.79 10.62
N LYS A 237 10.27 -13.02 9.66
CA LYS A 237 10.49 -13.93 8.54
C LYS A 237 10.60 -13.16 7.23
N ASN A 238 11.52 -13.58 6.38
CA ASN A 238 11.61 -13.09 5.01
C ASN A 238 10.50 -13.67 4.12
N GLU A 239 10.50 -13.29 2.84
CA GLU A 239 9.56 -13.76 1.81
C GLU A 239 9.60 -15.29 1.57
N HIS A 240 10.69 -15.94 1.97
CA HIS A 240 10.84 -17.40 1.89
C HIS A 240 10.35 -18.13 3.16
N GLY A 241 9.92 -17.38 4.17
CA GLY A 241 9.49 -17.93 5.46
C GLY A 241 10.64 -18.31 6.40
N GLU A 242 11.88 -17.95 6.07
CA GLU A 242 13.05 -18.20 6.92
C GLU A 242 13.03 -17.26 8.12
N GLU A 243 13.24 -17.80 9.31
CA GLU A 243 13.29 -17.03 10.55
C GLU A 243 14.63 -16.27 10.68
N LEU A 244 14.53 -14.97 10.92
CA LEU A 244 15.67 -14.05 11.02
C LEU A 244 15.98 -13.65 12.45
N LEU A 245 15.07 -13.91 13.40
CA LEU A 245 15.28 -13.63 14.83
C LEU A 245 15.41 -14.92 15.63
N PHE A 246 16.44 -14.98 16.47
CA PHE A 246 16.59 -16.06 17.44
C PHE A 246 15.66 -15.86 18.64
N VAL A 247 14.79 -16.83 18.91
CA VAL A 247 14.11 -16.98 20.20
C VAL A 247 14.49 -18.32 20.81
N SER A 248 14.82 -18.32 22.10
CA SER A 248 15.20 -19.55 22.79
C SER A 248 14.02 -20.52 22.85
N SER A 249 14.26 -21.80 22.55
CA SER A 249 13.27 -22.87 22.75
C SER A 249 12.86 -23.07 24.21
N LYS A 250 13.62 -22.51 25.16
CA LYS A 250 13.33 -22.48 26.60
C LYS A 250 12.86 -21.09 27.09
N ALA A 251 12.51 -20.18 26.18
CA ALA A 251 12.03 -18.86 26.55
C ALA A 251 10.74 -18.96 27.38
N ILE A 252 10.66 -18.15 28.43
CA ILE A 252 9.48 -18.09 29.30
C ILE A 252 8.56 -16.99 28.79
N PHE A 253 7.41 -17.38 28.25
CA PHE A 253 6.34 -16.48 27.82
C PHE A 253 5.34 -16.30 28.96
N LYS A 254 5.78 -15.69 30.07
CA LYS A 254 4.92 -15.51 31.25
C LYS A 254 5.39 -14.31 32.09
N PRO A 255 4.51 -13.33 32.35
CA PRO A 255 4.80 -12.27 33.30
C PRO A 255 5.15 -12.82 34.69
N PRO A 256 6.08 -12.19 35.44
CA PRO A 256 6.80 -10.96 35.11
C PRO A 256 8.15 -11.21 34.40
N LYS A 257 8.42 -12.42 33.88
CA LYS A 257 9.72 -12.75 33.30
C LYS A 257 9.83 -12.25 31.86
N ALA A 258 10.95 -11.60 31.54
CA ALA A 258 11.25 -11.17 30.16
C ALA A 258 11.45 -12.36 29.21
N ILE A 259 10.96 -12.23 27.98
CA ILE A 259 11.12 -13.25 26.93
C ILE A 259 12.60 -13.30 26.48
N ARG A 260 13.13 -14.51 26.30
CA ARG A 260 14.54 -14.73 25.94
C ARG A 260 14.72 -14.89 24.42
N GLY A 261 15.26 -13.85 23.78
CA GLY A 261 15.48 -13.77 22.33
C GLY A 261 14.56 -12.73 21.69
N GLY A 262 14.54 -12.63 20.37
CA GLY A 262 13.87 -11.55 19.66
C GLY A 262 14.52 -10.20 19.97
N ILE A 263 13.70 -9.18 20.19
CA ILE A 263 14.16 -7.80 20.42
C ILE A 263 13.60 -7.28 21.77
N PRO A 264 14.25 -7.58 22.91
CA PRO A 264 13.86 -7.03 24.21
C PRO A 264 14.18 -5.53 24.33
N ILE A 265 13.23 -4.74 24.82
CA ILE A 265 13.45 -3.31 25.10
C ILE A 265 14.09 -3.14 26.49
N CYS A 266 15.26 -2.51 26.53
CA CYS A 266 15.97 -2.18 27.77
C CYS A 266 15.71 -0.71 28.13
N PHE A 267 14.85 -0.46 29.12
CA PHE A 267 14.49 0.90 29.54
C PHE A 267 13.92 0.88 30.97
N PRO A 268 14.24 1.87 31.82
CA PRO A 268 15.03 3.08 31.55
C PRO A 268 16.55 2.91 31.70
N GLN A 269 17.04 1.70 32.00
CA GLN A 269 18.47 1.42 32.13
C GLN A 269 18.90 0.26 31.24
N PHE A 270 20.19 0.23 30.90
CA PHE A 270 20.84 -0.91 30.27
C PHE A 270 21.67 -1.68 31.30
N SER A 271 21.59 -3.02 31.30
CA SER A 271 22.27 -3.85 32.28
C SER A 271 21.96 -3.37 33.71
N ASN A 272 22.95 -3.43 34.59
CA ASN A 272 22.86 -3.00 35.99
C ASN A 272 23.42 -1.58 36.18
N LEU A 273 23.37 -0.72 35.15
CA LEU A 273 23.91 0.65 35.19
C LEU A 273 23.02 1.65 35.94
N GLY A 274 21.95 1.19 36.60
CA GLY A 274 21.06 2.00 37.43
C GLY A 274 20.55 1.20 38.63
N SER A 275 19.63 1.80 39.39
CA SER A 275 19.10 1.23 40.63
C SER A 275 18.00 0.18 40.44
N LEU A 276 17.54 -0.05 39.20
CA LEU A 276 16.48 -1.01 38.89
C LEU A 276 17.06 -2.39 38.59
N GLU A 277 16.18 -3.39 38.47
CA GLU A 277 16.55 -4.69 37.91
C GLU A 277 17.23 -4.54 36.54
N SER A 278 18.07 -5.51 36.20
CA SER A 278 18.85 -5.50 34.97
C SER A 278 17.97 -5.19 33.75
N HIS A 279 18.38 -4.19 32.96
CA HIS A 279 17.68 -3.67 31.78
C HIS A 279 16.32 -2.98 32.02
N GLY A 280 16.00 -2.66 33.28
CA GLY A 280 14.76 -1.98 33.63
C GLY A 280 13.51 -2.85 33.40
N PHE A 281 12.35 -2.20 33.26
CA PHE A 281 11.04 -2.84 33.33
C PHE A 281 10.27 -2.85 31.99
N ALA A 282 10.72 -2.12 30.96
CA ALA A 282 9.94 -2.00 29.71
C ALA A 282 9.61 -3.37 29.08
N ARG A 283 10.59 -4.27 28.99
CA ARG A 283 10.41 -5.67 28.50
C ARG A 283 9.53 -6.57 29.38
N THR A 284 9.11 -6.11 30.56
CA THR A 284 8.26 -6.86 31.49
C THR A 284 6.91 -6.21 31.74
N SER A 285 6.61 -5.10 31.07
CA SER A 285 5.35 -4.36 31.18
C SER A 285 4.41 -4.68 30.03
N SER A 286 3.10 -4.62 30.27
CA SER A 286 2.11 -4.66 29.18
C SER A 286 2.10 -3.33 28.43
N SER A 287 2.15 -3.36 27.09
CA SER A 287 1.95 -2.17 26.27
C SER A 287 0.46 -1.92 25.97
N LYS A 288 0.11 -0.66 25.70
CA LYS A 288 -1.17 -0.31 25.07
C LYS A 288 -1.00 -0.44 23.56
N ALA A 289 -1.97 -1.07 22.89
CA ALA A 289 -2.00 -1.12 21.43
C ALA A 289 -2.62 0.17 20.87
N PHE A 290 -2.02 0.70 19.82
CA PHE A 290 -2.57 1.79 19.00
C PHE A 290 -2.32 1.44 17.54
N ILE A 291 -3.17 1.98 16.66
CA ILE A 291 -2.99 1.87 15.21
C ILE A 291 -2.41 3.19 14.73
N ASP A 292 -1.24 3.15 14.10
CA ASP A 292 -0.68 4.28 13.35
C ASP A 292 -0.77 3.98 11.86
N LEU A 293 -1.57 4.77 11.15
CA LEU A 293 -1.66 4.76 9.69
C LEU A 293 -0.87 5.95 9.15
N ILE A 294 -0.03 5.72 8.14
CA ILE A 294 0.79 6.76 7.52
C ILE A 294 0.45 6.80 6.04
N LEU A 295 -0.11 7.93 5.60
CA LEU A 295 -0.32 8.26 4.20
C LEU A 295 0.76 9.25 3.76
N LYS A 296 1.37 8.97 2.62
CA LYS A 296 2.33 9.85 1.94
C LYS A 296 1.83 10.11 0.54
N HIS A 297 2.21 11.24 -0.03
CA HIS A 297 1.92 11.53 -1.43
C HIS A 297 2.46 10.43 -2.35
N SER A 298 1.68 10.06 -3.36
CA SER A 298 2.12 9.27 -4.51
C SER A 298 2.49 10.19 -5.68
N GLU A 299 3.13 9.63 -6.71
CA GLU A 299 3.42 10.39 -7.94
C GLU A 299 2.13 10.73 -8.72
N GLU A 300 1.06 9.94 -8.54
CA GLU A 300 -0.28 10.24 -9.05
C GLU A 300 -0.93 11.42 -8.31
N ASP A 301 -0.85 11.44 -6.98
CA ASP A 301 -1.43 12.53 -6.17
C ASP A 301 -0.83 13.88 -6.53
N VAL A 302 0.49 13.92 -6.75
CA VAL A 302 1.24 15.14 -7.09
C VAL A 302 0.77 15.75 -8.42
N LYS A 303 0.17 14.96 -9.33
CA LYS A 303 -0.39 15.47 -10.59
C LYS A 303 -1.68 16.26 -10.37
N ILE A 304 -2.45 15.92 -9.33
CA ILE A 304 -3.77 16.51 -9.05
C ILE A 304 -3.63 17.62 -8.01
N TRP A 305 -2.83 17.39 -6.97
CA TRP A 305 -2.57 18.32 -5.89
C TRP A 305 -1.05 18.37 -5.64
N PRO A 306 -0.34 19.39 -6.18
CA PRO A 306 1.12 19.37 -6.34
C PRO A 306 1.87 19.68 -5.03
N HIS A 307 1.60 18.91 -3.98
CA HIS A 307 2.19 19.06 -2.66
C HIS A 307 2.63 17.70 -2.10
N ARG A 308 3.80 17.69 -1.47
CA ARG A 308 4.36 16.56 -0.74
C ARG A 308 4.00 16.70 0.73
N TYR A 309 3.43 15.65 1.29
CA TYR A 309 2.99 15.63 2.67
C TYR A 309 3.20 14.26 3.31
N GLU A 310 3.21 14.25 4.64
CA GLU A 310 3.07 13.03 5.43
C GLU A 310 1.88 13.22 6.37
N PHE A 311 0.83 12.41 6.20
CA PHE A 311 -0.32 12.38 7.08
C PHE A 311 -0.24 11.13 7.96
N ARG A 312 -0.15 11.32 9.27
CA ARG A 312 -0.20 10.25 10.27
C ARG A 312 -1.52 10.30 11.03
N LEU A 313 -2.27 9.21 11.01
CA LEU A 313 -3.47 9.01 11.82
C LEU A 313 -3.18 7.97 12.91
N ARG A 314 -3.21 8.40 14.17
CA ARG A 314 -3.18 7.51 15.33
C ARG A 314 -4.59 7.26 15.84
N ILE A 315 -4.97 5.99 15.98
CA ILE A 315 -6.24 5.56 16.54
C ILE A 315 -5.97 4.80 17.83
N THR A 316 -6.66 5.17 18.91
CA THR A 316 -6.52 4.54 20.23
C THR A 316 -7.90 4.30 20.82
N LEU A 317 -8.12 3.10 21.37
CA LEU A 317 -9.28 2.81 22.20
C LEU A 317 -8.83 2.83 23.66
N GLY A 318 -9.41 3.76 24.43
CA GLY A 318 -9.14 3.93 25.85
C GLY A 318 -9.75 2.79 26.69
N PRO A 319 -9.26 2.57 27.92
CA PRO A 319 -9.80 1.55 28.81
C PRO A 319 -11.24 1.81 29.24
N GLY A 320 -11.72 3.07 29.16
CA GLY A 320 -13.12 3.45 29.40
C GLY A 320 -14.03 3.23 28.18
N GLY A 321 -13.50 2.77 27.05
CA GLY A 321 -14.22 2.65 25.78
C GLY A 321 -14.12 3.90 24.89
N ASP A 322 -13.37 4.92 25.32
CA ASP A 322 -13.22 6.18 24.58
C ASP A 322 -12.39 5.99 23.31
N LEU A 323 -12.90 6.43 22.16
CA LEU A 323 -12.21 6.34 20.88
C LEU A 323 -11.48 7.66 20.61
N MET A 324 -10.16 7.61 20.50
CA MET A 324 -9.31 8.79 20.24
C MET A 324 -8.65 8.68 18.87
N LEU A 325 -8.80 9.73 18.06
CA LEU A 325 -8.12 9.91 16.78
C LEU A 325 -7.21 11.13 16.86
N THR A 326 -5.94 10.97 16.51
CA THR A 326 -4.98 12.08 16.41
C THR A 326 -4.37 12.09 15.02
N SER A 327 -4.65 13.14 14.27
CA SER A 327 -4.11 13.41 12.94
C SER A 327 -2.94 14.36 13.05
N ARG A 328 -1.85 14.05 12.35
CA ARG A 328 -0.69 14.93 12.17
C ARG A 328 -0.37 15.03 10.70
N ILE A 329 -0.38 16.23 10.15
CA ILE A 329 -0.08 16.49 8.74
C ILE A 329 1.15 17.36 8.69
N ARG A 330 2.20 16.87 8.04
CA ARG A 330 3.46 17.59 7.86
C ARG A 330 3.67 17.96 6.41
N ASN A 331 4.10 19.20 6.17
CA ASN A 331 4.55 19.62 4.85
C ASN A 331 5.98 19.12 4.60
N THR A 332 6.14 18.26 3.58
CA THR A 332 7.41 17.64 3.20
C THR A 332 7.91 18.11 1.83
N ASN A 333 7.38 19.22 1.32
CA ASN A 333 7.87 19.86 0.10
C ASN A 333 9.36 20.21 0.21
N THR A 334 10.12 19.88 -0.82
CA THR A 334 11.54 20.21 -0.95
C THR A 334 11.79 21.47 -1.77
N ASP A 335 10.75 21.99 -2.44
CA ASP A 335 10.81 23.17 -3.30
C ASP A 335 10.54 24.48 -2.55
N GLY A 336 10.41 24.42 -1.22
CA GLY A 336 10.19 25.59 -0.37
C GLY A 336 8.75 26.08 -0.33
N LYS A 337 7.78 25.40 -0.96
CA LYS A 337 6.39 25.86 -1.02
C LYS A 337 5.56 25.44 0.19
N SER A 338 4.80 26.39 0.71
CA SER A 338 3.69 26.13 1.64
C SER A 338 2.50 25.50 0.91
N PHE A 339 1.64 24.82 1.66
CA PHE A 339 0.31 24.47 1.17
C PHE A 339 -0.76 24.77 2.23
N THR A 340 -1.99 24.88 1.74
CA THR A 340 -3.15 25.24 2.55
C THR A 340 -4.23 24.18 2.40
N PHE A 341 -4.88 23.81 3.50
CA PHE A 341 -5.93 22.79 3.53
C PHE A 341 -6.96 23.05 4.64
N THR A 342 -8.14 22.48 4.49
CA THR A 342 -9.15 22.32 5.54
C THR A 342 -9.18 20.87 5.99
N PHE A 343 -9.75 20.59 7.16
CA PHE A 343 -9.78 19.24 7.73
C PHE A 343 -11.07 18.98 8.49
N ALA A 344 -11.61 17.76 8.41
CA ALA A 344 -12.72 17.31 9.25
C ALA A 344 -12.59 15.82 9.56
N TYR A 345 -13.06 15.42 10.74
CA TYR A 345 -13.44 14.05 11.01
C TYR A 345 -14.96 13.89 10.80
N HIS A 346 -15.34 13.41 9.63
CA HIS A 346 -16.74 13.28 9.23
C HIS A 346 -17.43 12.11 9.96
N THR A 347 -17.81 12.35 11.22
CA THR A 347 -18.19 11.28 12.16
C THR A 347 -19.70 11.04 12.11
N TYR A 348 -20.10 9.87 11.62
CA TYR A 348 -21.48 9.41 11.64
C TYR A 348 -21.78 8.71 12.97
N PHE A 349 -22.61 9.30 13.82
CA PHE A 349 -23.12 8.68 15.03
C PHE A 349 -24.37 7.87 14.71
N HIS A 350 -24.40 6.61 15.15
CA HIS A 350 -25.63 5.83 15.16
C HIS A 350 -26.52 6.29 16.32
N VAL A 351 -27.65 6.90 15.98
CA VAL A 351 -28.69 7.35 16.91
C VAL A 351 -29.92 6.46 16.81
N THR A 352 -30.79 6.48 17.82
CA THR A 352 -31.97 5.61 17.83
C THR A 352 -33.05 6.14 16.90
N ASP A 353 -33.42 7.40 17.06
CA ASP A 353 -34.33 8.14 16.18
C ASP A 353 -33.88 9.60 16.14
N ILE A 354 -33.59 10.12 14.94
CA ILE A 354 -33.13 11.49 14.73
C ILE A 354 -34.09 12.54 15.30
N SER A 355 -35.41 12.27 15.34
CA SER A 355 -36.39 13.23 15.89
C SER A 355 -36.27 13.40 17.42
N GLU A 356 -35.67 12.41 18.09
CA GLU A 356 -35.46 12.38 19.55
C GLU A 356 -34.00 12.70 19.93
N VAL A 357 -33.20 13.19 18.99
CA VAL A 357 -31.80 13.57 19.22
C VAL A 357 -31.66 15.07 19.40
N ARG A 358 -30.80 15.46 20.34
CA ARG A 358 -30.41 16.86 20.55
C ARG A 358 -28.90 17.03 20.48
N VAL A 359 -28.45 18.14 19.91
CA VAL A 359 -27.02 18.55 19.96
C VAL A 359 -26.88 19.80 20.81
N GLU A 360 -26.04 19.72 21.83
CA GLU A 360 -25.72 20.79 22.79
C GLU A 360 -24.22 21.17 22.68
N GLY A 361 -23.89 22.39 23.10
CA GLY A 361 -22.57 23.01 23.00
C GLY A 361 -22.35 23.85 21.75
N VAL A 362 -23.42 24.18 21.03
CA VAL A 362 -23.40 25.00 19.81
C VAL A 362 -24.41 26.15 19.85
N GLU A 363 -24.98 26.40 21.02
CA GLU A 363 -25.96 27.45 21.28
C GLU A 363 -25.30 28.82 21.09
N THR A 364 -26.05 29.80 20.57
CA THR A 364 -25.58 31.19 20.38
C THR A 364 -24.38 31.37 19.43
N LEU A 365 -23.92 30.29 18.78
CA LEU A 365 -22.79 30.34 17.87
C LEU A 365 -23.22 30.73 16.46
N ASP A 366 -22.31 31.40 15.76
CA ASP A 366 -22.43 31.60 14.32
C ASP A 366 -22.26 30.28 13.58
N TYR A 367 -23.06 30.07 12.54
CA TYR A 367 -22.89 28.98 11.59
C TYR A 367 -23.04 29.45 10.15
N LEU A 368 -22.41 28.71 9.23
CA LEU A 368 -22.65 28.82 7.80
C LEU A 368 -23.65 27.74 7.39
N ASP A 369 -24.75 28.12 6.75
CA ASP A 369 -25.79 27.20 6.30
C ASP A 369 -25.53 26.76 4.85
N ASN A 370 -25.13 25.51 4.65
CA ASN A 370 -24.83 24.99 3.31
C ASN A 370 -26.09 24.87 2.44
N LEU A 371 -27.29 24.77 3.03
CA LEU A 371 -28.56 24.77 2.30
C LEU A 371 -28.93 26.17 1.79
N LYS A 372 -28.31 27.22 2.35
CA LYS A 372 -28.51 28.63 1.98
C LYS A 372 -27.22 29.26 1.43
N ASN A 373 -26.51 28.53 0.57
CA ASN A 373 -25.29 29.02 -0.09
C ASN A 373 -24.21 29.55 0.89
N ARG A 374 -24.09 28.93 2.07
CA ARG A 374 -23.15 29.31 3.13
C ARG A 374 -23.39 30.70 3.72
N GLU A 375 -24.62 31.18 3.67
CA GLU A 375 -25.01 32.38 4.40
C GLU A 375 -24.80 32.18 5.91
N ARG A 376 -24.36 33.24 6.59
CA ARG A 376 -24.04 33.22 8.01
C ARG A 376 -25.28 33.56 8.83
N PHE A 377 -25.56 32.73 9.83
CA PHE A 377 -26.61 32.93 10.82
C PHE A 377 -26.06 32.69 12.23
N THR A 378 -26.83 33.03 13.26
CA THR A 378 -26.51 32.75 14.65
C THR A 378 -27.58 31.83 15.25
N GLU A 379 -27.17 30.74 15.88
CA GLU A 379 -28.09 29.78 16.50
C GLU A 379 -28.81 30.40 17.69
N GLN A 380 -30.13 30.28 17.73
CA GLN A 380 -30.97 30.89 18.76
C GLN A 380 -31.57 29.85 19.72
N GLY A 381 -31.55 28.57 19.36
CA GLY A 381 -32.06 27.49 20.20
C GLY A 381 -31.08 27.10 21.31
N ASP A 382 -31.63 26.59 22.41
CA ASP A 382 -30.87 25.99 23.53
C ASP A 382 -30.22 24.64 23.15
N ALA A 383 -30.64 24.06 22.04
CA ALA A 383 -30.05 22.86 21.42
C ALA A 383 -30.50 22.78 19.96
N ILE A 384 -29.75 22.05 19.13
CA ILE A 384 -30.23 21.66 17.79
C ILE A 384 -31.21 20.50 17.94
N ILE A 385 -32.37 20.66 17.31
CA ILE A 385 -33.37 19.61 17.07
C ILE A 385 -33.52 19.40 15.56
N PHE A 386 -33.98 18.22 15.16
CA PHE A 386 -34.02 17.81 13.76
C PHE A 386 -35.47 17.59 13.31
N GLU A 387 -35.99 18.53 12.53
CA GLU A 387 -37.33 18.46 11.91
C GLU A 387 -37.27 18.52 10.37
N SER A 388 -36.07 18.73 9.82
CA SER A 388 -35.79 18.87 8.39
C SER A 388 -34.30 18.60 8.10
N GLU A 389 -33.90 18.71 6.83
CA GLU A 389 -32.50 18.62 6.41
C GLU A 389 -31.66 19.69 7.13
N VAL A 390 -30.53 19.26 7.69
CA VAL A 390 -29.56 20.13 8.36
C VAL A 390 -28.22 19.91 7.71
N ASP A 391 -27.58 21.01 7.30
CA ASP A 391 -26.19 21.02 6.81
C ASP A 391 -25.54 22.35 7.23
N LYS A 392 -25.04 22.39 8.47
CA LYS A 392 -24.55 23.61 9.12
C LYS A 392 -23.11 23.46 9.57
N VAL A 393 -22.29 24.48 9.30
CA VAL A 393 -20.91 24.60 9.81
C VAL A 393 -20.85 25.63 10.93
N TYR A 394 -20.87 25.18 12.17
CA TYR A 394 -20.72 26.01 13.37
C TYR A 394 -19.27 26.45 13.56
N LEU A 395 -19.09 27.74 13.84
CA LEU A 395 -17.80 28.41 13.84
C LEU A 395 -17.29 28.62 15.26
N SER A 396 -15.97 28.46 15.47
CA SER A 396 -15.34 28.71 16.77
C SER A 396 -16.04 28.00 17.96
N THR A 397 -16.45 26.76 17.73
CA THR A 397 -17.18 25.93 18.69
C THR A 397 -16.31 25.56 19.90
N PRO A 398 -16.91 25.31 21.07
CA PRO A 398 -16.17 24.84 22.24
C PRO A 398 -15.48 23.50 21.97
N THR A 399 -14.57 23.12 22.88
CA THR A 399 -13.83 21.86 22.74
C THR A 399 -14.68 20.63 23.01
N LYS A 400 -15.89 20.78 23.57
CA LYS A 400 -16.83 19.69 23.89
C LYS A 400 -18.18 19.97 23.24
N ILE A 401 -18.73 18.97 22.55
CA ILE A 401 -20.09 18.95 21.99
C ILE A 401 -20.77 17.69 22.50
N ALA A 402 -22.03 17.81 22.92
CA ALA A 402 -22.81 16.70 23.45
C ALA A 402 -23.96 16.34 22.49
N ILE A 403 -24.15 15.04 22.27
CA ILE A 403 -25.20 14.51 21.38
C ILE A 403 -26.07 13.58 22.22
N LEU A 404 -27.26 14.04 22.57
CA LEU A 404 -28.18 13.35 23.47
C LEU A 404 -29.12 12.48 22.65
N ASP A 405 -29.09 11.19 22.90
CA ASP A 405 -29.97 10.16 22.34
C ASP A 405 -30.95 9.75 23.45
N HIS A 406 -32.10 10.42 23.48
CA HIS A 406 -33.03 10.37 24.62
C HIS A 406 -33.61 8.96 24.82
N GLU A 407 -33.95 8.26 23.75
CA GLU A 407 -34.57 6.93 23.82
C GLU A 407 -33.65 5.91 24.50
N ARG A 408 -32.35 5.93 24.17
CA ARG A 408 -31.34 5.07 24.80
C ARG A 408 -30.74 5.63 26.09
N LYS A 409 -31.19 6.82 26.54
CA LYS A 409 -30.63 7.53 27.72
C LYS A 409 -29.11 7.61 27.68
N ARG A 410 -28.56 7.86 26.49
CA ARG A 410 -27.13 7.90 26.21
C ARG A 410 -26.78 9.27 25.66
N THR A 411 -25.61 9.76 26.04
CA THR A 411 -25.02 10.95 25.44
C THR A 411 -23.67 10.59 24.86
N PHE A 412 -23.43 10.94 23.59
CA PHE A 412 -22.09 10.95 23.04
C PHE A 412 -21.41 12.27 23.42
N GLU A 413 -20.21 12.21 24.00
CA GLU A 413 -19.37 13.39 24.12
C GLU A 413 -18.31 13.37 23.02
N LEU A 414 -18.33 14.39 22.17
CA LEU A 414 -17.28 14.68 21.22
C LEU A 414 -16.36 15.76 21.82
N ARG A 415 -15.08 15.44 21.95
CA ARG A 415 -14.04 16.39 22.38
C ARG A 415 -13.05 16.62 21.26
N LYS A 416 -12.69 17.88 21.02
CA LYS A 416 -11.81 18.28 19.92
C LYS A 416 -10.71 19.25 20.35
N ASP A 417 -9.56 19.11 19.71
CA ASP A 417 -8.37 19.95 19.91
C ASP A 417 -7.70 20.21 18.54
N GLY A 418 -7.28 21.46 18.30
CA GLY A 418 -6.76 21.90 16.99
C GLY A 418 -7.82 22.00 15.88
N LEU A 419 -9.09 21.87 16.22
CA LEU A 419 -10.25 21.86 15.31
C LEU A 419 -11.28 22.88 15.81
N PRO A 420 -11.26 24.13 15.31
CA PRO A 420 -12.07 25.22 15.85
C PRO A 420 -13.56 25.13 15.48
N ASP A 421 -13.90 24.44 14.39
CA ASP A 421 -15.25 24.42 13.84
C ASP A 421 -15.92 23.06 14.11
N ALA A 422 -17.24 23.00 13.93
CA ALA A 422 -17.96 21.74 13.90
C ALA A 422 -19.02 21.73 12.81
N VAL A 423 -19.22 20.58 12.16
CA VAL A 423 -20.30 20.41 11.18
C VAL A 423 -21.39 19.55 11.80
N VAL A 424 -22.65 19.94 11.60
CA VAL A 424 -23.81 19.13 11.96
C VAL A 424 -24.59 18.85 10.69
N TRP A 425 -24.75 17.56 10.37
CA TRP A 425 -25.40 17.14 9.14
C TRP A 425 -26.36 15.96 9.33
N ASN A 426 -27.55 16.10 8.75
CA ASN A 426 -28.49 15.02 8.51
C ASN A 426 -29.22 15.31 7.18
N PRO A 427 -29.22 14.37 6.22
CA PRO A 427 -29.80 14.60 4.90
C PRO A 427 -31.34 14.71 4.93
N TRP A 428 -31.99 14.14 5.94
CA TRP A 428 -33.45 14.02 5.96
C TRP A 428 -34.03 13.23 4.78
N ASP A 429 -35.36 13.20 4.68
CA ASP A 429 -36.12 12.28 3.83
C ASP A 429 -35.83 12.42 2.32
N LYS A 430 -35.87 13.64 1.80
CA LYS A 430 -35.75 13.90 0.35
C LYS A 430 -34.32 13.72 -0.13
N LYS A 431 -33.35 14.24 0.61
CA LYS A 431 -31.94 14.16 0.22
C LYS A 431 -31.43 12.72 0.32
N ALA A 432 -31.82 11.97 1.35
CA ALA A 432 -31.38 10.58 1.54
C ALA A 432 -31.68 9.73 0.29
N LYS A 433 -32.89 9.83 -0.27
CA LYS A 433 -33.31 9.14 -1.50
C LYS A 433 -32.52 9.51 -2.75
N THR A 434 -31.76 10.60 -2.73
CA THR A 434 -30.90 11.02 -3.85
C THR A 434 -29.48 10.49 -3.74
N ILE A 435 -29.09 9.95 -2.59
CA ILE A 435 -27.75 9.44 -2.31
C ILE A 435 -27.74 7.94 -2.68
N PRO A 436 -27.05 7.51 -3.76
CA PRO A 436 -27.20 6.16 -4.30
C PRO A 436 -26.77 5.02 -3.37
N ASP A 437 -25.92 5.33 -2.39
CA ASP A 437 -25.31 4.41 -1.44
C ASP A 437 -25.81 4.60 0.01
N LEU A 438 -26.91 5.32 0.21
CA LEU A 438 -27.59 5.48 1.50
C LEU A 438 -29.01 4.92 1.40
N GLY A 439 -29.44 4.11 2.38
CA GLY A 439 -30.81 3.61 2.41
C GLY A 439 -31.83 4.74 2.65
N ASP A 440 -32.98 4.67 1.96
CA ASP A 440 -34.02 5.72 1.95
C ASP A 440 -34.45 6.20 3.35
N ASP A 441 -34.47 5.31 4.34
CA ASP A 441 -34.88 5.58 5.72
C ASP A 441 -33.71 5.64 6.71
N GLU A 442 -32.46 5.42 6.29
CA GLU A 442 -31.29 5.34 7.18
C GLU A 442 -30.93 6.69 7.81
N TYR A 443 -31.37 7.80 7.22
CA TYR A 443 -31.23 9.14 7.81
C TYR A 443 -31.85 9.23 9.22
N LYS A 444 -32.83 8.38 9.54
CA LYS A 444 -33.48 8.33 10.86
C LYS A 444 -32.57 7.81 11.96
N HIS A 445 -31.53 7.04 11.60
CA HIS A 445 -30.67 6.34 12.55
C HIS A 445 -29.22 6.86 12.53
N MET A 446 -28.99 7.99 11.86
CA MET A 446 -27.67 8.62 11.79
C MET A 446 -27.72 10.11 12.13
N LEU A 447 -26.64 10.61 12.72
CA LEU A 447 -26.36 12.04 12.81
C LEU A 447 -24.87 12.26 12.59
N CYS A 448 -24.51 13.19 11.71
CA CYS A 448 -23.13 13.63 11.59
C CYS A 448 -22.88 14.81 12.53
N VAL A 449 -21.89 14.65 13.41
CA VAL A 449 -21.29 15.76 14.16
C VAL A 449 -19.79 15.65 14.02
N GLU A 450 -19.19 16.64 13.37
CA GLU A 450 -17.83 16.53 12.85
C GLU A 450 -16.92 17.52 13.54
N ALA A 451 -15.80 17.06 14.11
CA ALA A 451 -14.75 17.99 14.54
C ALA A 451 -13.99 18.49 13.30
N ALA A 452 -13.96 19.81 13.08
CA ALA A 452 -13.52 20.37 11.82
C ALA A 452 -12.68 21.66 11.95
N CYS A 453 -12.04 22.01 10.84
CA CYS A 453 -11.37 23.28 10.59
C CYS A 453 -11.69 23.65 9.13
N VAL A 454 -12.69 24.53 8.96
CA VAL A 454 -13.33 24.80 7.66
C VAL A 454 -13.26 26.29 7.32
N GLU A 455 -13.59 27.18 8.26
CA GLU A 455 -13.69 28.61 7.97
C GLU A 455 -12.33 29.22 7.65
N LYS A 456 -11.33 28.88 8.49
CA LYS A 456 -9.96 29.39 8.36
C LYS A 456 -9.05 28.22 7.99
N PRO A 457 -8.67 28.08 6.70
CA PRO A 457 -7.79 27.02 6.26
C PRO A 457 -6.42 27.07 6.97
N ILE A 458 -5.87 25.89 7.23
CA ILE A 458 -4.56 25.69 7.83
C ILE A 458 -3.51 25.86 6.74
N THR A 459 -2.50 26.67 6.98
CA THR A 459 -1.35 26.82 6.06
C THR A 459 -0.09 26.32 6.74
N LEU A 460 0.62 25.40 6.09
CA LEU A 460 1.88 24.82 6.58
C LEU A 460 3.04 25.22 5.68
N LYS A 461 4.04 25.88 6.27
CA LYS A 461 5.33 26.09 5.61
C LYS A 461 6.12 24.77 5.52
N PRO A 462 7.10 24.66 4.62
CA PRO A 462 7.95 23.46 4.54
C PRO A 462 8.52 23.06 5.90
N GLY A 463 8.33 21.80 6.27
CA GLY A 463 8.79 21.23 7.54
C GLY A 463 7.84 21.41 8.72
N GLU A 464 6.87 22.33 8.66
CA GLU A 464 5.85 22.52 9.70
C GLU A 464 4.85 21.35 9.73
N GLU A 465 4.29 21.11 10.91
CA GLU A 465 3.31 20.06 11.18
C GLU A 465 2.09 20.67 11.87
N TRP A 466 0.90 20.33 11.37
CA TRP A 466 -0.36 20.58 12.05
C TRP A 466 -0.83 19.33 12.78
N ARG A 467 -1.52 19.51 13.91
CA ARG A 467 -2.13 18.44 14.69
C ARG A 467 -3.60 18.75 14.98
N GLY A 468 -4.47 17.79 14.71
CA GLY A 468 -5.88 17.79 15.11
C GLY A 468 -6.26 16.51 15.82
N ARG A 469 -7.08 16.62 16.87
CA ARG A 469 -7.51 15.48 17.69
C ARG A 469 -9.01 15.50 17.89
N GLN A 470 -9.61 14.32 17.81
CA GLN A 470 -10.98 14.04 18.23
C GLN A 470 -10.96 12.90 19.26
N GLU A 471 -11.80 13.01 20.27
CA GLU A 471 -12.06 11.99 21.27
C GLU A 471 -13.57 11.82 21.41
N LEU A 472 -14.02 10.57 21.33
CA LEU A 472 -15.43 10.19 21.38
C LEU A 472 -15.65 9.29 22.58
N SER A 473 -16.66 9.61 23.37
CA SER A 473 -17.09 8.77 24.50
C SER A 473 -18.61 8.63 24.49
N ALA A 474 -19.11 7.55 25.07
CA ALA A 474 -20.54 7.35 25.29
C ALA A 474 -20.79 7.23 26.80
N VAL A 475 -21.53 8.17 27.35
CA VAL A 475 -21.87 8.23 28.78
C VAL A 475 -23.39 8.16 28.96
N PRO A 476 -23.89 7.68 30.12
CA PRO A 476 -25.32 7.77 30.40
C PRO A 476 -25.77 9.24 30.50
N SER A 477 -26.94 9.58 29.98
CA SER A 477 -27.40 10.98 29.91
C SER A 477 -27.57 11.68 31.26
N SER A 478 -27.69 10.92 32.35
CA SER A 478 -27.68 11.45 33.72
C SER A 478 -26.37 12.16 34.09
N TYR A 479 -25.25 11.83 33.42
CA TYR A 479 -23.92 12.38 33.71
C TYR A 479 -23.65 13.73 33.03
N CYS A 480 -24.38 14.10 31.97
CA CYS A 480 -24.17 15.38 31.28
C CYS A 480 -24.80 16.59 31.97
N SER A 481 -25.75 16.39 32.89
CA SER A 481 -26.37 17.46 33.70
C SER A 481 -25.44 18.06 34.78
N GLY A 482 -24.19 17.60 34.88
CA GLY A 482 -23.22 18.07 35.87
C GLY A 482 -23.50 17.65 37.32
N GLN A 483 -24.61 16.96 37.59
CA GLN A 483 -25.04 16.57 38.94
C GLN A 483 -24.49 15.21 39.42
N LEU A 484 -23.91 14.39 38.54
CA LEU A 484 -23.47 13.03 38.88
C LEU A 484 -22.08 12.66 38.32
N ASP A 485 -21.21 13.62 37.98
CA ASP A 485 -19.84 13.30 37.53
C ASP A 485 -19.09 12.44 38.59
N PRO A 486 -18.75 11.16 38.31
CA PRO A 486 -18.06 10.30 39.26
C PRO A 486 -16.73 10.89 39.71
N GLN A 487 -16.03 11.63 38.83
CA GLN A 487 -14.75 12.25 39.17
C GLN A 487 -14.94 13.41 40.16
N ARG A 488 -16.05 14.15 40.08
CA ARG A 488 -16.41 15.15 41.09
C ARG A 488 -16.82 14.51 42.42
N VAL A 489 -17.55 13.39 42.40
CA VAL A 489 -17.91 12.65 43.62
C VAL A 489 -16.64 12.11 44.32
N PHE A 490 -15.72 11.50 43.58
CA PHE A 490 -14.44 11.03 44.12
C PHE A 490 -13.51 12.15 44.61
N MET A 491 -13.58 13.36 44.02
CA MET A 491 -12.87 14.52 44.54
C MET A 491 -13.54 15.13 45.77
N SER A 492 -14.87 15.08 45.87
CA SER A 492 -15.62 15.55 47.05
C SER A 492 -15.42 14.67 48.29
N GLU A 493 -15.23 13.36 48.12
CA GLU A 493 -14.91 12.45 49.24
C GLU A 493 -13.46 12.61 49.75
N LYS A 494 -12.54 13.17 48.94
CA LYS A 494 -11.15 13.43 49.35
C LYS A 494 -10.93 14.76 50.06
N PHE A 495 -11.87 15.70 49.91
CA PHE A 495 -11.87 16.97 50.64
C PHE A 495 -13.17 17.05 51.46
N GLY A 496 -13.20 16.30 52.56
CA GLY A 496 -14.26 16.44 53.55
C GLY A 496 -14.34 17.88 54.06
N PHE A 497 -15.48 18.52 53.87
CA PHE A 497 -15.90 19.61 54.72
C PHE A 497 -16.70 19.02 55.88
N ALA A 498 -16.28 19.37 57.10
CA ALA A 498 -17.01 19.17 58.34
C ALA A 498 -18.31 19.99 58.37
#